data_AF-A0A967WUU7-F1
#
_entry.id   AF-A0A967WUU7-F1
#
_cell.length_a   1.000
_cell.length_b   1.000
_cell.length_c   1.000
_cell.angle_alpha   90.00
_cell.angle_beta   90.00
_cell.angle_gamma   90.00
#
_symmetry.space_group_name_H-M   'P 1'
#
loop_
_entity.id
_entity.type
_entity.pdbx_description
1 polymer ?
#
loop_
_entity_poly.entity_id
_entity_poly.type
_entity_poly.pdbx_seq_one_letter_code
_entity_poly.pdbx_strand_id
1 'polypeptide(L)' 'ARYNQYKGERTAFFYHFDVVNDRAVSRALFDAAFDWVRGRGLDLMWGPKGFIAADGQGLLVEGFEHRP' A
#
# COMPACT_ATOMS: atom_id res chain seq x y z
N ALA A 1 -0.25 -14.22 0.01
CA ALA A 1 0.35 -15.56 -0.13
C ALA A 1 0.52 -15.97 -1.60
N ARG A 2 -0.55 -15.98 -2.42
CA ARG A 2 -0.48 -16.42 -3.83
C ARG A 2 0.61 -15.74 -4.67
N TYR A 3 0.78 -14.40 -4.57
CA TYR A 3 1.86 -13.69 -5.28
C TYR A 3 3.24 -14.21 -4.90
N ASN A 4 3.55 -14.23 -3.60
CA ASN A 4 4.84 -14.67 -3.06
C ASN A 4 5.15 -16.13 -3.44
N GLN A 5 4.14 -17.01 -3.39
CA GLN A 5 4.29 -18.40 -3.84
C GLN A 5 4.56 -18.51 -5.35
N TYR A 6 3.84 -17.72 -6.16
CA TYR A 6 4.00 -17.70 -7.61
C TYR A 6 5.34 -17.12 -8.05
N LYS A 7 5.84 -16.09 -7.35
CA LYS A 7 7.09 -15.38 -7.68
C LYS A 7 8.34 -15.92 -6.97
N GLY A 8 8.18 -16.76 -5.95
CA GLY A 8 9.28 -17.19 -5.10
C GLY A 8 9.86 -16.06 -4.25
N GLU A 9 9.03 -15.07 -3.89
CA GLU A 9 9.44 -13.85 -3.19
C GLU A 9 8.81 -13.74 -1.80
N ARG A 10 9.28 -12.81 -0.97
CA ARG A 10 8.71 -12.50 0.34
C ARG A 10 8.33 -11.02 0.42
N THR A 11 7.48 -10.62 -0.52
CA THR A 11 7.12 -9.23 -0.78
C THR A 11 5.83 -8.83 -0.06
N ALA A 12 5.84 -7.64 0.54
CA ALA A 12 4.69 -6.88 1.03
C ALA A 12 4.39 -5.74 0.06
N PHE A 13 3.13 -5.31 0.01
CA PHE A 13 2.70 -4.19 -0.83
C PHE A 13 2.04 -3.10 0.00
N PHE A 14 2.25 -1.84 -0.40
CA PHE A 14 1.42 -0.72 0.04
C PHE A 14 0.86 0.05 -1.18
N TYR A 15 -0.31 0.65 -1.00
CA TYR A 15 -1.10 1.22 -2.10
C TYR A 15 -1.09 2.73 -2.07
N HIS A 16 -1.70 3.33 -1.04
CA HIS A 16 -1.72 4.77 -0.84
C HIS A 16 -0.84 5.14 0.35
N PHE A 17 -0.23 6.32 0.25
CA PHE A 17 0.55 6.93 1.30
C PHE A 17 0.19 8.41 1.31
N ASP A 18 -0.29 8.88 2.45
CA ASP A 18 -0.59 10.28 2.70
C ASP A 18 -0.11 10.62 4.11
N VAL A 19 0.50 11.79 4.24
CA VAL A 19 1.11 12.26 5.48
C VAL A 19 1.17 13.78 5.46
N VAL A 20 1.07 14.38 6.64
CA VAL A 20 1.41 15.81 6.81
C VAL A 20 2.84 16.07 6.31
N ASN A 21 3.13 17.29 5.86
CA ASN A 21 4.45 17.67 5.33
C ASN A 21 5.51 17.78 6.45
N ASP A 22 5.78 16.66 7.09
CA ASP A 22 6.72 16.46 8.20
C ASP A 22 7.47 15.14 7.99
N ARG A 23 8.79 15.25 7.89
CA ARG A 23 9.68 14.11 7.66
C ARG A 23 9.72 13.14 8.84
N ALA A 24 9.53 13.62 10.08
CA ALA A 24 9.50 12.77 11.25
C ALA A 24 8.27 11.84 11.21
N VAL A 25 7.12 12.37 10.78
CA VAL A 25 5.89 11.60 10.64
C VAL A 25 5.99 10.57 9.53
N SER A 26 6.52 10.95 8.35
CA SER A 26 6.71 9.99 7.26
C SER A 26 7.66 8.85 7.63
N ARG A 27 8.75 9.18 8.34
CA ARG A 27 9.71 8.18 8.83
C ARG A 27 9.04 7.20 9.79
N ALA A 28 8.33 7.71 10.80
CA ALA A 28 7.65 6.88 11.79
C ALA A 28 6.64 5.92 11.15
N LEU A 29 5.89 6.39 10.12
CA LEU A 29 4.92 5.55 9.42
C LEU A 29 5.60 4.40 8.66
N PHE A 30 6.70 4.70 7.94
CA PHE A 30 7.45 3.65 7.24
C PHE A 30 8.14 2.68 8.20
N ASP A 31 8.67 3.15 9.33
CA ASP A 31 9.27 2.27 10.34
C ASP A 31 8.25 1.27 10.89
N ALA A 32 7.06 1.75 11.27
CA ALA A 32 5.97 0.87 11.69
C ALA A 32 5.57 -0.14 10.61
N ALA A 33 5.53 0.29 9.34
CA ALA A 33 5.23 -0.58 8.22
C ALA A 33 6.33 -1.64 8.00
N PHE A 34 7.62 -1.27 8.12
CA PHE A 34 8.73 -2.20 8.01
C PHE A 34 8.75 -3.21 9.15
N ASP A 35 8.44 -2.80 10.38
CA ASP A 35 8.35 -3.72 11.51
C ASP A 35 7.22 -4.73 11.33
N TRP A 36 6.07 -4.29 10.79
CA TRP A 36 4.98 -5.19 10.40
C TRP A 36 5.40 -6.21 9.33
N VAL A 37 6.17 -5.77 8.32
CA VAL A 37 6.69 -6.65 7.25
C VAL A 37 7.66 -7.67 7.83
N ARG A 38 8.63 -7.24 8.64
CA ARG A 38 9.62 -8.12 9.28
C ARG A 38 8.96 -9.13 10.20
N GLY A 39 7.98 -8.70 11.01
CA GLY A 39 7.22 -9.57 11.91
C GLY A 39 6.45 -10.69 11.19
N ARG A 40 6.27 -10.57 9.86
CA ARG A 40 5.63 -11.59 9.00
C ARG A 40 6.63 -12.44 8.21
N GLY A 41 7.93 -12.28 8.45
CA GLY A 41 8.97 -12.98 7.69
C GLY A 41 9.07 -12.52 6.24
N LEU A 42 8.63 -11.30 5.95
CA LEU A 42 8.76 -10.65 4.65
C LEU A 42 10.03 -9.78 4.64
N ASP A 43 10.67 -9.61 3.47
CA ASP A 43 11.95 -8.90 3.33
C ASP A 43 11.94 -7.77 2.31
N LEU A 44 10.86 -7.63 1.54
CA LEU A 44 10.69 -6.58 0.55
C LEU A 44 9.35 -5.86 0.75
N MET A 45 9.36 -4.53 0.69
CA MET A 45 8.15 -3.72 0.62
C MET A 45 8.12 -2.97 -0.71
N TRP A 46 7.04 -3.13 -1.48
CA TRP A 46 6.88 -2.54 -2.80
C TRP A 46 5.64 -1.65 -2.89
N GLY A 47 5.80 -0.41 -3.38
CA GLY A 47 4.71 0.57 -3.54
C GLY A 47 5.24 2.01 -3.65
N PRO A 48 4.37 3.03 -3.67
CA PRO A 48 2.91 2.91 -3.65
C PRO A 48 2.41 2.32 -4.98
N LYS A 49 1.58 1.27 -4.93
CA LYS A 49 1.02 0.68 -6.15
C LYS A 49 -0.02 1.57 -6.84
N GLY A 50 -0.61 2.53 -6.11
CA GLY A 50 -1.68 3.37 -6.62
C GLY A 50 -2.87 2.55 -7.12
N PHE A 51 -3.56 3.08 -8.14
CA PHE A 51 -4.65 2.37 -8.82
C PHE A 51 -4.09 1.28 -9.74
N ILE A 52 -4.52 0.04 -9.52
CA ILE A 52 -4.27 -1.09 -10.41
C ILE A 52 -5.45 -1.29 -11.37
N ALA A 53 -5.24 -2.06 -12.44
CA ALA A 53 -6.29 -2.37 -13.42
C ALA A 53 -7.58 -2.97 -12.80
N ALA A 54 -7.47 -3.58 -11.62
CA ALA A 54 -8.61 -4.13 -10.88
C ALA A 54 -9.40 -3.09 -10.06
N ASP A 55 -8.86 -1.90 -9.81
CA ASP A 55 -9.51 -0.86 -8.99
C ASP A 55 -10.56 -0.06 -9.78
N GLY A 56 -10.77 -0.41 -11.06
CA GLY A 56 -11.59 0.36 -11.99
C GLY A 56 -10.82 1.59 -12.49
N GLN A 57 -10.74 1.75 -13.80
CA GLN A 57 -10.21 2.99 -14.39
C GLN A 57 -11.34 4.02 -14.39
N GLY A 58 -11.23 5.07 -13.57
CA GLY A 58 -12.19 6.16 -13.54
C GLY A 58 -12.09 7.01 -12.27
N LEU A 59 -12.45 8.29 -12.37
CA LEU A 59 -12.60 9.19 -11.23
C LEU A 59 -14.09 9.41 -11.00
N LEU A 60 -14.55 9.28 -9.76
CA LEU A 60 -15.92 9.67 -9.41
C LEU A 60 -16.05 11.19 -9.61
N VAL A 61 -16.79 11.60 -10.65
CA VAL A 61 -17.03 13.03 -10.97
C VAL A 61 -18.43 13.49 -10.55
N GLU A 62 -19.36 12.55 -10.34
CA GLU A 62 -20.76 12.78 -9.96
C GLU A 62 -21.24 11.64 -9.03
N GLY A 63 -22.34 11.83 -8.29
CA GLY A 63 -22.93 10.78 -7.44
C GLY A 63 -22.44 10.74 -5.99
N PHE A 64 -21.79 11.80 -5.49
CA PHE A 64 -21.28 11.90 -4.10
C PHE A 64 -22.39 11.90 -3.04
N GLU A 65 -23.63 12.16 -3.45
CA GLU A 65 -24.83 12.12 -2.61
C GLU A 65 -25.31 10.70 -2.27
N HIS A 66 -24.73 9.67 -2.90
CA HIS A 66 -25.06 8.27 -2.64
C HIS A 66 -23.99 7.58 -1.78
N ARG A 67 -24.40 6.56 -1.04
CA ARG A 67 -23.46 5.74 -0.24
C ARG A 67 -22.67 4.82 -1.18
N PRO A 68 -21.36 4.59 -0.90
CA PRO A 68 -20.52 3.67 -1.68
C PRO A 68 -21.04 2.23 -1.70
#